data_AF-A0A1X6P2J7-F1
#
_entry.id   AF-A0A1X6P2J7-F1
#
_cell.length_a   1.000
_cell.length_b   1.000
_cell.length_c   1.000
_cell.angle_alpha   90.00
_cell.angle_beta   90.00
_cell.angle_gamma   90.00
#
_symmetry.space_group_name_H-M   'P 1'
#
loop_
_entity.id
_entity.type
_entity.pdbx_description
1 polymer ?
#
loop_
_entity_poly.entity_id
_entity_poly.type
_entity_poly.pdbx_seq_one_letter_code
_entity_poly.pdbx_strand_id
1 'polypeptide(L)'
;MSPAAAVLAATANLCDFLALIEARLILVDSQLLFYCQAALLAALHLWQTVPGTAARVGWLLTTGILSGCALSIKHTALATPGLIAVVSFFGAHFLPAPLSLVECVGAGAAGIGVYAGWFWVHFALLPLTGGKGDRFMNAAFRKTLVGSPTYDPKAVKPSFLSSFVYLNRRMVASNAGISKKHTWQTRWYEWMVNVRGVLYFSRKASTLETEASALASYAEVLGNTTAADPSAVAAAATAAEDAAAAATAAVAATKTKAGAAAALSTKVYLIGNPVVAGMCLATGVGFLLTLALLVRYRRSALVVSSAAGRARSDALYTGVFLLAGWVVNLAPYVLVDRPAFLYHYIPSLMYAQLLAGQLVDMLPPRPRRVVVAVGVAAMAAALVFWAPWIYALPLTRAAHLRRQLMPKWT
;
A
#
# COMPACT_ATOMS: atom_id res chain seq x y z
N MET A 1 3.19 10.49 -21.71
CA MET A 1 2.72 9.12 -22.06
C MET A 1 1.52 9.20 -23.00
N SER A 2 1.45 8.33 -24.01
CA SER A 2 0.24 8.19 -24.84
C SER A 2 -0.91 7.54 -24.04
N PRO A 3 -2.18 7.75 -24.46
CA PRO A 3 -3.34 7.13 -23.80
C PRO A 3 -3.24 5.60 -23.71
N ALA A 4 -2.69 4.93 -24.72
CA ALA A 4 -2.53 3.47 -24.72
C ALA A 4 -1.55 3.00 -23.63
N ALA A 5 -0.42 3.69 -23.49
CA ALA A 5 0.56 3.39 -22.43
C ALA A 5 0.00 3.68 -21.03
N ALA A 6 -0.79 4.74 -20.89
CA ALA A 6 -1.48 5.07 -19.64
C ALA A 6 -2.49 3.99 -19.24
N VAL A 7 -3.27 3.46 -20.19
CA VAL A 7 -4.19 2.34 -19.96
C VAL A 7 -3.46 1.11 -19.44
N LEU A 8 -2.28 0.79 -19.97
CA LEU A 8 -1.49 -0.35 -19.50
C LEU A 8 -1.05 -0.16 -18.04
N ALA A 9 -0.47 0.99 -17.70
CA ALA A 9 -0.01 1.28 -16.34
C ALA A 9 -1.17 1.32 -15.32
N ALA A 10 -2.30 1.94 -15.70
CA ALA A 10 -3.51 1.99 -14.88
C ALA A 10 -4.09 0.59 -14.66
N THR A 11 -4.18 -0.22 -15.71
CA THR A 11 -4.66 -1.62 -15.61
C THR A 11 -3.72 -2.46 -14.76
N ALA A 12 -2.41 -2.27 -14.90
CA ALA A 12 -1.42 -2.98 -14.08
C ALA A 12 -1.60 -2.67 -12.59
N ASN A 13 -1.92 -1.42 -12.24
CA ASN A 13 -2.23 -1.05 -10.86
C ASN A 13 -3.57 -1.65 -10.38
N LEU A 14 -4.62 -1.51 -11.19
CA LEU A 14 -5.98 -1.97 -10.87
C LEU A 14 -6.09 -3.50 -10.75
N CYS A 15 -5.38 -4.24 -11.60
CA CYS A 15 -5.40 -5.70 -11.63
C CYS A 15 -4.26 -6.33 -10.82
N ASP A 16 -3.44 -5.54 -10.11
CA ASP A 16 -2.44 -6.11 -9.22
C ASP A 16 -3.08 -6.63 -7.93
N PHE A 17 -2.72 -7.86 -7.59
CA PHE A 17 -3.34 -8.59 -6.49
C PHE A 17 -2.93 -8.01 -5.12
N LEU A 18 -1.73 -7.41 -4.99
CA LEU A 18 -1.32 -6.77 -3.73
C LEU A 18 -2.21 -5.58 -3.44
N ALA A 19 -2.38 -4.68 -4.42
CA ALA A 19 -3.24 -3.51 -4.26
C ALA A 19 -4.70 -3.90 -3.96
N LEU A 20 -5.24 -4.90 -4.68
CA LEU A 20 -6.62 -5.37 -4.48
C LEU A 20 -6.85 -5.99 -3.10
N ILE A 21 -5.95 -6.84 -2.63
CA ILE A 21 -6.08 -7.51 -1.33
C ILE A 21 -5.95 -6.50 -0.19
N GLU A 22 -4.97 -5.59 -0.27
CA GLU A 22 -4.77 -4.54 0.73
C GLU A 22 -5.91 -3.51 0.76
N ALA A 23 -6.57 -3.26 -0.37
CA ALA A 23 -7.74 -2.37 -0.45
C ALA A 23 -9.03 -3.02 0.05
N ARG A 24 -9.12 -4.36 -0.02
CA ARG A 24 -10.30 -5.12 0.42
C ARG A 24 -10.37 -5.28 1.94
N LEU A 25 -9.22 -5.39 2.59
CA LEU A 25 -9.12 -5.63 4.03
C LEU A 25 -8.95 -4.31 4.79
N ILE A 26 -9.19 -4.33 6.11
CA ILE A 26 -8.98 -3.16 6.97
C ILE A 26 -7.47 -3.02 7.26
N LEU A 27 -6.74 -2.63 6.23
CA LEU A 27 -5.29 -2.47 6.25
C LEU A 27 -4.93 -1.04 5.85
N VAL A 28 -3.79 -0.57 6.36
CA VAL A 28 -3.32 0.81 6.16
C VAL A 28 -2.53 0.99 4.87
N ASP A 29 -2.03 -0.09 4.27
CA ASP A 29 -1.15 -0.04 3.12
C ASP A 29 -1.88 0.41 1.82
N SER A 30 -3.19 0.21 1.72
CA SER A 30 -4.02 0.77 0.64
C SER A 30 -4.17 2.28 0.75
N GLN A 31 -4.38 2.80 1.96
CA GLN A 31 -4.42 4.23 2.25
C GLN A 31 -3.05 4.87 1.94
N LEU A 32 -1.97 4.20 2.36
CA LEU A 32 -0.60 4.61 2.05
C LEU A 32 -0.38 4.74 0.54
N LEU A 33 -0.75 3.72 -0.23
CA LEU A 33 -0.62 3.74 -1.70
C LEU A 33 -1.39 4.92 -2.30
N PHE A 34 -2.64 5.14 -1.87
CA PHE A 34 -3.47 6.25 -2.33
C PHE A 34 -2.78 7.60 -2.12
N TYR A 35 -2.32 7.90 -0.90
CA TYR A 35 -1.69 9.21 -0.63
C TYR A 35 -0.33 9.36 -1.31
N CYS A 36 0.45 8.29 -1.49
CA CYS A 36 1.68 8.36 -2.27
C CYS A 36 1.40 8.67 -3.76
N GLN A 37 0.40 8.01 -4.36
CA GLN A 37 -0.03 8.28 -5.74
C GLN A 37 -0.59 9.70 -5.89
N ALA A 38 -1.44 10.14 -4.96
CA ALA A 38 -2.03 11.48 -4.97
C ALA A 38 -0.96 12.55 -4.79
N ALA A 39 0.01 12.36 -3.89
CA ALA A 39 1.13 13.28 -3.69
C ALA A 39 2.00 13.37 -4.96
N LEU A 40 2.29 12.24 -5.62
CA LEU A 40 3.03 12.23 -6.88
C LEU A 40 2.26 12.95 -7.99
N LEU A 41 0.95 12.72 -8.11
CA LEU A 41 0.11 13.40 -9.10
C LEU A 41 0.06 14.92 -8.85
N ALA A 42 -0.12 15.34 -7.60
CA ALA A 42 -0.11 16.75 -7.23
C ALA A 42 1.26 17.40 -7.52
N ALA A 43 2.36 16.69 -7.27
CA ALA A 43 3.70 17.15 -7.60
C ALA A 43 3.91 17.31 -9.11
N LEU A 44 3.41 16.37 -9.93
CA LEU A 44 3.46 16.48 -11.39
C LEU A 44 2.69 17.71 -11.89
N HIS A 45 1.53 18.02 -11.30
CA HIS A 45 0.80 19.26 -11.61
C HIS A 45 1.54 20.51 -11.13
N LEU A 46 2.11 20.48 -9.92
CA LEU A 46 2.93 21.56 -9.38
C LEU A 46 4.09 21.90 -10.32
N TRP A 47 4.80 20.90 -10.85
CA TRP A 47 5.95 21.10 -11.73
C TRP A 47 5.59 21.72 -13.09
N GLN A 48 4.31 21.69 -13.48
CA GLN A 48 3.80 22.34 -14.70
C GLN A 48 3.30 23.78 -14.47
N THR A 49 3.25 24.25 -13.21
CA THR A 49 2.74 25.58 -12.89
C THR A 49 3.79 26.68 -13.05
N VAL A 50 3.33 27.88 -13.42
CA VAL A 50 4.17 29.06 -13.56
C VAL A 50 4.46 29.70 -12.19
N PRO A 51 5.72 30.07 -11.88
CA PRO A 51 6.09 30.82 -10.68
C PRO A 51 5.22 32.06 -10.43
N GLY A 52 4.86 32.31 -9.17
CA GLY A 52 4.06 33.48 -8.77
C GLY A 52 2.54 33.37 -9.02
N THR A 53 2.05 32.26 -9.59
CA THR A 53 0.61 32.07 -9.82
C THR A 53 -0.11 31.48 -8.60
N ALA A 54 -1.40 31.80 -8.43
CA ALA A 54 -2.24 31.18 -7.40
C ALA A 54 -2.35 29.66 -7.59
N ALA A 55 -2.36 29.19 -8.85
CA ALA A 55 -2.36 27.76 -9.17
C ALA A 55 -1.11 27.05 -8.61
N ARG A 56 0.07 27.69 -8.70
CA ARG A 56 1.30 27.15 -8.13
C ARG A 56 1.21 27.02 -6.62
N VAL A 57 0.74 28.05 -5.93
CA VAL A 57 0.53 28.01 -4.47
C VAL A 57 -0.46 26.90 -4.10
N GLY A 58 -1.56 26.76 -4.84
CA GLY A 58 -2.54 25.70 -4.65
C GLY A 58 -1.90 24.31 -4.73
N TRP A 59 -1.24 23.98 -5.86
CA TRP A 59 -0.61 22.68 -6.05
C TRP A 59 0.57 22.42 -5.10
N LEU A 60 1.26 23.49 -4.67
CA LEU A 60 2.32 23.41 -3.67
C LEU A 60 1.78 22.95 -2.32
N LEU A 61 0.71 23.61 -1.85
CA LEU A 61 0.04 23.25 -0.60
C LEU A 61 -0.60 21.86 -0.71
N THR A 62 -1.25 21.53 -1.82
CA THR A 62 -1.83 20.20 -2.06
C THR A 62 -0.76 19.11 -2.01
N THR A 63 0.40 19.32 -2.64
CA THR A 63 1.52 18.36 -2.62
C THR A 63 2.05 18.17 -1.19
N GLY A 64 2.22 19.25 -0.44
CA GLY A 64 2.63 19.21 0.96
C GLY A 64 1.63 18.48 1.86
N ILE A 65 0.35 18.81 1.75
CA ILE A 65 -0.75 18.20 2.53
C ILE A 65 -0.83 16.70 2.25
N LEU A 66 -0.86 16.28 0.98
CA LEU A 66 -0.93 14.86 0.61
C LEU A 66 0.31 14.08 1.06
N SER A 67 1.49 14.70 0.98
CA SER A 67 2.73 14.13 1.52
C SER A 67 2.67 13.96 3.05
N GLY A 68 2.11 14.94 3.76
CA GLY A 68 1.86 14.88 5.21
C GLY A 68 0.86 13.79 5.59
N CYS A 69 -0.20 13.60 4.81
CA CYS A 69 -1.14 12.49 5.00
C CYS A 69 -0.46 11.12 4.82
N ALA A 70 0.37 10.96 3.77
CA ALA A 70 1.11 9.71 3.55
C ALA A 70 2.03 9.37 4.75
N LEU A 71 2.78 10.36 5.25
CA LEU A 71 3.65 10.21 6.42
C LEU A 71 2.89 9.91 7.71
N SER A 72 1.69 10.47 7.87
CA SER A 72 0.80 10.22 9.01
C SER A 72 0.32 8.76 9.08
N ILE A 73 0.21 8.08 7.93
CA ILE A 73 -0.20 6.68 7.87
C ILE A 73 0.96 5.76 8.25
N LYS A 74 2.13 5.96 7.61
CA LYS A 74 3.28 5.08 7.81
C LYS A 74 4.57 5.82 7.45
N HIS A 75 5.58 5.77 8.32
CA HIS A 75 6.86 6.47 8.09
C HIS A 75 7.62 5.96 6.85
N THR A 76 7.37 4.73 6.40
CA THR A 76 7.93 4.21 5.14
C THR A 76 7.44 4.97 3.91
N ALA A 77 6.35 5.75 4.03
CA ALA A 77 5.89 6.66 2.99
C ALA A 77 6.95 7.67 2.57
N LEU A 78 7.86 8.05 3.49
CA LEU A 78 8.84 9.14 3.31
C LEU A 78 9.64 9.05 2.02
N ALA A 79 9.85 7.85 1.48
CA ALA A 79 10.52 7.64 0.21
C ALA A 79 9.87 8.43 -0.95
N THR A 80 8.54 8.47 -1.04
CA THR A 80 7.84 9.17 -2.13
C THR A 80 7.85 10.70 -1.96
N PRO A 81 7.42 11.29 -0.82
CA PRO A 81 7.59 12.71 -0.55
C PRO A 81 9.04 13.18 -0.59
N GLY A 82 9.98 12.35 -0.12
CA GLY A 82 11.40 12.64 -0.17
C GLY A 82 11.93 12.76 -1.59
N LEU A 83 11.54 11.84 -2.48
CA LEU A 83 11.86 11.92 -3.91
C LEU A 83 11.26 13.20 -4.54
N ILE A 84 10.00 13.49 -4.25
CA ILE A 84 9.32 14.72 -4.72
C ILE A 84 10.09 15.96 -4.27
N ALA A 85 10.50 16.02 -3.00
CA ALA A 85 11.25 17.14 -2.44
C ALA A 85 12.61 17.31 -3.11
N VAL A 86 13.37 16.22 -3.30
CA VAL A 86 14.67 16.24 -3.99
C VAL A 86 14.52 16.75 -5.43
N VAL A 87 13.58 16.20 -6.20
CA VAL A 87 13.33 16.62 -7.58
C VAL A 87 12.93 18.09 -7.65
N SER A 88 12.05 18.53 -6.74
CA SER A 88 11.56 19.91 -6.69
C SER A 88 12.67 20.90 -6.32
N PHE A 89 13.55 20.54 -5.37
CA PHE A 89 14.62 21.39 -4.89
C PHE A 89 15.74 21.55 -5.92
N PHE A 90 16.15 20.47 -6.59
CA PHE A 90 17.23 20.51 -7.58
C PHE A 90 16.76 20.89 -8.99
N GLY A 91 15.43 21.01 -9.22
CA GLY A 91 14.89 21.35 -10.53
C GLY A 91 15.22 20.28 -11.57
N ALA A 92 15.14 19.00 -11.20
CA ALA A 92 15.41 17.91 -12.13
C ALA A 92 14.37 17.86 -13.25
N HIS A 93 14.73 17.26 -14.39
CA HIS A 93 14.03 17.07 -15.68
C HIS A 93 12.62 17.64 -15.90
N PHE A 94 11.66 17.44 -15.00
CA PHE A 94 10.28 17.90 -15.12
C PHE A 94 10.10 19.40 -14.91
N LEU A 95 11.05 20.08 -14.25
CA LEU A 95 10.94 21.50 -13.94
C LEU A 95 11.82 22.34 -14.88
N PRO A 96 11.32 23.48 -15.37
CA PRO A 96 12.16 24.46 -16.09
C PRO A 96 13.17 25.15 -15.16
N ALA A 97 12.85 25.26 -13.88
CA ALA A 97 13.70 25.82 -12.84
C ALA A 97 13.37 25.18 -11.47
N PRO A 98 14.34 25.08 -10.55
CA PRO A 98 14.10 24.57 -9.20
C PRO A 98 13.05 25.41 -8.44
N LEU A 99 12.34 24.79 -7.50
CA LEU A 99 11.51 25.54 -6.55
C LEU A 99 12.38 26.43 -5.69
N SER A 100 11.88 27.62 -5.38
CA SER A 100 12.56 28.50 -4.42
C SER A 100 12.57 27.88 -3.02
N LEU A 101 13.50 28.33 -2.18
CA LEU A 101 13.58 27.86 -0.79
C LEU A 101 12.28 28.13 -0.02
N VAL A 102 11.63 29.27 -0.27
CA VAL A 102 10.36 29.66 0.36
C VAL A 102 9.24 28.69 -0.02
N GLU A 103 9.16 28.30 -1.29
CA GLU A 103 8.20 27.31 -1.77
C GLU A 103 8.44 25.95 -1.14
N CYS A 104 9.70 25.49 -1.07
CA CYS A 104 10.04 24.24 -0.41
C CYS A 104 9.66 24.24 1.08
N VAL A 105 9.94 25.35 1.78
CA VAL A 105 9.56 25.54 3.18
C VAL A 105 8.04 25.58 3.33
N GLY A 106 7.32 26.24 2.43
CA GLY A 106 5.85 26.29 2.43
C GLY A 106 5.22 24.90 2.26
N ALA A 107 5.70 24.11 1.30
CA ALA A 107 5.25 22.73 1.09
C ALA A 107 5.56 21.84 2.31
N GLY A 108 6.78 21.96 2.84
CA GLY A 108 7.22 21.22 4.02
C GLY A 108 6.41 21.58 5.27
N ALA A 109 6.17 22.87 5.50
CA ALA A 109 5.35 23.37 6.60
C ALA A 109 3.90 22.86 6.51
N ALA A 110 3.31 22.84 5.31
CA ALA A 110 1.98 22.27 5.10
C ALA A 110 1.93 20.77 5.46
N GLY A 111 2.91 19.98 5.01
CA GLY A 111 3.00 18.56 5.33
C GLY A 111 3.26 18.28 6.82
N ILE A 112 4.18 19.02 7.45
CA ILE A 112 4.46 18.92 8.88
C ILE A 112 3.23 19.34 9.71
N GLY A 113 2.51 20.38 9.26
CA GLY A 113 1.28 20.85 9.89
C GLY A 113 0.20 19.77 9.92
N VAL A 114 -0.01 19.07 8.80
CA VAL A 114 -0.95 17.93 8.74
C VAL A 114 -0.50 16.80 9.67
N TYR A 115 0.78 16.42 9.62
CA TYR A 115 1.32 15.37 10.47
C TYR A 115 1.17 15.69 11.96
N ALA A 116 1.54 16.90 12.38
CA ALA A 116 1.36 17.36 13.76
C ALA A 116 -0.13 17.47 14.14
N GLY A 117 -0.99 17.91 13.21
CA GLY A 117 -2.43 18.01 13.41
C GLY A 117 -3.08 16.66 13.76
N TRP A 118 -2.70 15.58 13.07
CA TRP A 118 -3.20 14.24 13.40
C TRP A 118 -2.75 13.76 14.78
N PHE A 119 -1.52 14.09 15.21
CA PHE A 119 -1.10 13.81 16.58
C PHE A 119 -1.86 14.64 17.62
N TRP A 120 -2.22 15.89 17.28
CA TRP A 120 -3.03 16.73 18.16
C TRP A 120 -4.43 16.12 18.35
N VAL A 121 -5.06 15.70 17.26
CA VAL A 121 -6.34 14.97 17.28
C VAL A 121 -6.21 13.66 18.06
N HIS A 122 -5.16 12.87 17.81
CA HIS A 122 -4.89 11.61 18.52
C HIS A 122 -4.81 11.80 20.04
N PHE A 123 -4.07 12.82 20.50
CA PHE A 123 -3.96 13.15 21.92
C PHE A 123 -5.22 13.77 22.53
N ALA A 124 -6.17 14.24 21.71
CA ALA A 124 -7.45 14.77 22.17
C ALA A 124 -8.52 13.67 22.27
N LEU A 125 -8.54 12.74 21.31
CA LEU A 125 -9.55 11.67 21.20
C LEU A 125 -9.35 10.52 22.18
N LEU A 126 -8.14 10.30 22.69
CA LEU A 126 -7.81 9.17 23.56
C LEU A 126 -7.48 9.63 24.99
N PRO A 127 -8.49 10.01 25.81
CA PRO A 127 -8.28 10.42 27.20
C PRO A 127 -8.18 9.23 28.17
N LEU A 128 -8.54 8.02 27.74
CA LEU A 128 -8.54 6.81 28.56
C LEU A 128 -7.20 6.07 28.44
N THR A 129 -6.87 5.27 29.45
CA THR A 129 -5.69 4.40 29.42
C THR A 129 -5.82 3.32 28.34
N GLY A 130 -4.76 3.12 27.56
CA GLY A 130 -4.56 1.96 26.67
C GLY A 130 -3.90 0.77 27.37
N GLY A 131 -3.85 0.77 28.70
CA GLY A 131 -3.24 -0.29 29.52
C GLY A 131 -1.74 -0.46 29.24
N LYS A 132 -1.35 -1.58 28.61
CA LYS A 132 0.06 -1.83 28.26
C LYS A 132 0.58 -0.85 27.20
N GLY A 133 -0.30 -0.28 26.37
CA GLY A 133 0.06 0.67 25.30
C GLY A 133 0.61 2.00 25.81
N ASP A 134 0.15 2.47 26.96
CA ASP A 134 0.53 3.78 27.50
C ASP A 134 1.97 3.82 27.99
N ARG A 135 2.63 2.67 28.13
CA ARG A 135 4.04 2.58 28.55
C ARG A 135 4.99 3.32 27.62
N PHE A 136 4.57 3.57 26.38
CA PHE A 136 5.32 4.37 25.41
C PHE A 136 5.14 5.88 25.57
N MET A 137 4.20 6.33 26.41
CA MET A 137 4.00 7.74 26.75
C MET A 137 4.86 8.14 27.96
N ASN A 138 5.23 9.43 28.00
CA ASN A 138 5.99 9.99 29.11
C ASN A 138 5.17 9.94 30.40
N ALA A 139 5.85 9.90 31.56
CA ALA A 139 5.18 9.70 32.84
C ALA A 139 4.15 10.80 33.17
N ALA A 140 4.44 12.06 32.81
CA ALA A 140 3.52 13.18 33.05
C ALA A 140 2.22 13.05 32.24
N PHE A 141 2.30 12.62 30.99
CA PHE A 141 1.13 12.37 30.13
C PHE A 141 0.32 11.18 30.63
N ARG A 142 0.96 10.12 31.14
CA ARG A 142 0.24 8.98 31.73
C ARG A 142 -0.58 9.33 32.97
N LYS A 143 -0.22 10.39 33.69
CA LYS A 143 -1.01 10.87 34.83
C LYS A 143 -2.32 11.53 34.39
N THR A 144 -2.40 12.02 33.15
CA THR A 144 -3.61 12.66 32.62
C THR A 144 -4.59 11.67 32.00
N LEU A 145 -4.21 10.38 31.88
CA LEU A 145 -5.04 9.34 31.28
C LEU A 145 -5.97 8.71 32.32
N VAL A 146 -7.27 8.81 32.09
CA VAL A 146 -8.30 8.25 32.98
C VAL A 146 -8.17 6.73 33.01
N GLY A 147 -8.15 6.16 34.22
CA GLY A 147 -8.00 4.72 34.46
C GLY A 147 -6.54 4.24 34.54
N SER A 148 -5.55 5.12 34.35
CA SER A 148 -4.14 4.80 34.59
C SER A 148 -3.88 4.56 36.08
N PRO A 149 -3.00 3.63 36.49
CA PRO A 149 -2.62 3.44 37.89
C PRO A 149 -2.04 4.68 38.56
N THR A 150 -1.51 5.62 37.76
CA THR A 150 -0.95 6.89 38.21
C THR A 150 -1.84 8.08 37.86
N TYR A 151 -3.13 7.85 37.58
CA TYR A 151 -4.06 8.91 37.20
C TYR A 151 -4.19 9.93 38.34
N ASP A 152 -4.07 11.21 38.00
CA ASP A 152 -4.28 12.32 38.92
C ASP A 152 -5.18 13.35 38.22
N PRO A 153 -6.40 13.61 38.74
CA PRO A 153 -7.32 14.57 38.14
C PRO A 153 -6.80 16.02 38.16
N LYS A 154 -5.78 16.31 38.98
CA LYS A 154 -5.11 17.62 39.03
C LYS A 154 -3.86 17.68 38.15
N ALA A 155 -3.49 16.59 37.48
CA ALA A 155 -2.32 16.57 36.62
C ALA A 155 -2.50 17.51 35.41
N VAL A 156 -1.53 18.39 35.22
CA VAL A 156 -1.50 19.29 34.05
C VAL A 156 -1.03 18.51 32.83
N LYS A 157 -1.81 18.58 31.74
CA LYS A 157 -1.44 17.97 30.46
C LYS A 157 -0.12 18.58 29.97
N PRO A 158 0.93 17.77 29.68
CA PRO A 158 2.18 18.29 29.15
C PRO A 158 1.95 19.03 27.82
N SER A 159 2.86 19.95 27.49
CA SER A 159 2.76 20.68 26.23
C SER A 159 2.69 19.72 25.03
N PHE A 160 1.90 20.11 24.03
CA PHE A 160 1.71 19.31 22.81
C PHE A 160 3.07 18.99 22.17
N LEU A 161 3.92 19.99 21.98
CA LEU A 161 5.22 19.83 21.32
C LEU A 161 6.13 18.86 22.07
N SER A 162 6.16 18.93 23.41
CA SER A 162 6.96 18.00 24.23
C SER A 162 6.48 16.55 24.05
N SER A 163 5.17 16.33 24.14
CA SER A 163 4.56 15.00 23.98
C SER A 163 4.73 14.46 22.55
N PHE A 164 4.56 15.32 21.56
CA PHE A 164 4.71 15.02 20.14
C PHE A 164 6.15 14.59 19.82
N VAL A 165 7.15 15.39 20.21
CA VAL A 165 8.57 15.06 19.97
C VAL A 165 8.98 13.79 20.73
N TYR A 166 8.55 13.66 21.99
CA TYR A 166 8.83 12.47 22.80
C TYR A 166 8.29 11.20 22.15
N LEU A 167 7.01 11.21 21.76
CA LEU A 167 6.36 10.04 21.18
C LEU A 167 6.98 9.69 19.82
N ASN A 168 7.25 10.67 18.96
CA ASN A 168 7.91 10.42 17.67
C ASN A 168 9.29 9.77 17.82
N ARG A 169 10.11 10.27 18.76
CA ARG A 169 11.40 9.62 19.10
C ARG A 169 11.19 8.19 19.59
N ARG A 170 10.16 7.96 20.42
CA ARG A 170 9.84 6.62 20.93
C ARG A 170 9.35 5.68 19.84
N MET A 171 8.58 6.16 18.86
CA MET A 171 8.13 5.39 17.69
C MET A 171 9.32 4.94 16.84
N VAL A 172 10.26 5.84 16.53
CA VAL A 172 11.47 5.50 15.76
C VAL A 172 12.34 4.50 16.52
N ALA A 173 12.59 4.74 17.81
CA ALA A 173 13.40 3.85 18.64
C ALA A 173 12.75 2.46 18.80
N SER A 174 11.43 2.41 19.00
CA SER A 174 10.68 1.15 19.10
C SER A 174 10.74 0.36 17.79
N ASN A 175 10.55 1.03 16.66
CA ASN A 175 10.61 0.41 15.33
C ASN A 175 12.02 -0.13 15.01
N ALA A 176 13.07 0.59 15.38
CA ALA A 176 14.46 0.13 15.24
C ALA A 176 14.77 -1.11 16.10
N GLY A 177 14.01 -1.34 17.18
CA GLY A 177 14.16 -2.50 18.06
C GLY A 177 13.41 -3.77 17.61
N ILE A 178 12.66 -3.73 16.51
CA ILE A 178 11.89 -4.89 16.03
C ILE A 178 12.80 -5.85 15.27
N SER A 179 13.34 -6.85 15.95
CA SER A 179 14.21 -7.89 15.38
C SER A 179 13.59 -9.29 15.36
N LYS A 180 12.42 -9.47 16.00
CA LYS A 180 11.79 -10.79 16.12
C LYS A 180 11.33 -11.31 14.75
N LYS A 181 11.94 -12.40 14.31
CA LYS A 181 11.60 -13.04 13.02
C LYS A 181 10.20 -13.63 13.03
N HIS A 182 9.54 -13.57 11.88
CA HIS A 182 8.22 -14.14 11.67
C HIS A 182 8.26 -15.19 10.56
N THR A 183 7.48 -16.27 10.70
CA THR A 183 7.48 -17.40 9.76
C THR A 183 7.15 -16.98 8.32
N TRP A 184 6.28 -15.95 8.18
CA TRP A 184 5.83 -15.40 6.91
C TRP A 184 6.64 -14.20 6.41
N GLN A 185 7.74 -13.85 7.07
CA GLN A 185 8.59 -12.77 6.59
C GLN A 185 9.19 -13.12 5.21
N THR A 186 9.26 -12.13 4.33
CA THR A 186 9.79 -12.27 2.98
C THR A 186 10.92 -11.27 2.76
N ARG A 187 11.82 -11.57 1.83
CA ARG A 187 12.97 -10.71 1.53
C ARG A 187 12.66 -9.80 0.35
N TRP A 188 13.28 -8.62 0.35
CA TRP A 188 13.02 -7.58 -0.66
C TRP A 188 13.17 -8.09 -2.11
N TYR A 189 14.17 -8.94 -2.37
CA TYR A 189 14.41 -9.48 -3.71
C TYR A 189 13.38 -10.54 -4.13
N GLU A 190 12.67 -11.17 -3.18
CA GLU A 190 11.60 -12.13 -3.48
C GLU A 190 10.34 -11.42 -4.02
N TRP A 191 10.19 -10.12 -3.73
CA TRP A 191 9.01 -9.33 -4.10
C TRP A 191 8.98 -9.02 -5.60
N MET A 192 10.13 -8.64 -6.18
CA MET A 192 10.24 -8.26 -7.60
C MET A 192 9.89 -9.42 -8.55
N VAL A 193 10.13 -10.66 -8.11
CA VAL A 193 9.88 -11.90 -8.86
C VAL A 193 8.66 -12.67 -8.36
N ASN A 194 7.94 -12.14 -7.37
CA ASN A 194 6.74 -12.75 -6.79
C ASN A 194 6.96 -14.22 -6.34
N VAL A 195 8.11 -14.54 -5.74
CA VAL A 195 8.50 -15.92 -5.44
C VAL A 195 7.78 -16.48 -4.22
N ARG A 196 7.48 -15.64 -3.23
CA ARG A 196 6.89 -16.05 -1.96
C ARG A 196 5.69 -15.18 -1.61
N GLY A 197 4.54 -15.83 -1.40
CA GLY A 197 3.33 -15.19 -0.93
C GLY A 197 3.22 -15.18 0.60
N VAL A 198 2.22 -14.47 1.10
CA VAL A 198 1.87 -14.44 2.52
C VAL A 198 0.43 -14.91 2.70
N LEU A 199 0.20 -15.94 3.52
CA LEU A 199 -1.14 -16.39 3.86
C LEU A 199 -1.77 -15.42 4.87
N TYR A 200 -2.86 -14.75 4.48
CA TYR A 200 -3.61 -13.84 5.35
C TYR A 200 -4.72 -14.55 6.10
N PHE A 201 -5.40 -15.47 5.43
CA PHE A 201 -6.55 -16.16 5.99
C PHE A 201 -6.67 -17.56 5.43
N SER A 202 -7.04 -18.53 6.27
CA SER A 202 -7.39 -19.87 5.83
C SER A 202 -8.48 -20.43 6.73
N ARG A 203 -9.55 -20.94 6.12
CA ARG A 203 -10.67 -21.60 6.81
C ARG A 203 -11.08 -22.85 6.03
N LYS A 204 -11.42 -23.93 6.74
CA LYS A 204 -11.95 -25.15 6.13
C LYS A 204 -13.48 -25.11 6.13
N ALA A 205 -14.14 -25.76 5.18
CA ALA A 205 -15.60 -25.83 5.17
C ALA A 205 -16.15 -26.51 6.44
N SER A 206 -15.45 -27.53 6.97
CA SER A 206 -15.84 -28.23 8.21
C SER A 206 -15.87 -27.32 9.45
N THR A 207 -15.04 -26.27 9.49
CA THR A 207 -15.04 -25.32 10.61
C THR A 207 -16.24 -24.37 10.60
N LEU A 208 -16.92 -24.18 9.46
CA LEU A 208 -18.13 -23.36 9.39
C LEU A 208 -19.33 -24.02 10.08
N GLU A 209 -19.45 -25.35 9.98
CA GLU A 209 -20.53 -26.09 10.65
C GLU A 209 -20.36 -26.02 12.19
N THR A 210 -19.12 -26.11 12.68
CA THR A 210 -18.80 -25.99 14.11
C THR A 210 -18.97 -24.56 14.62
N GLU A 211 -18.52 -23.55 13.88
CA GLU A 211 -18.68 -22.13 14.27
C GLU A 211 -20.14 -21.66 14.19
N ALA A 212 -20.90 -22.07 13.18
CA ALA A 212 -22.33 -21.77 13.10
C ALA A 212 -23.11 -22.42 14.24
N SER A 213 -22.79 -23.67 14.58
CA SER A 213 -23.35 -24.34 15.76
C SER A 213 -22.94 -23.67 17.08
N ALA A 214 -21.70 -23.21 17.21
CA ALA A 214 -21.22 -22.49 18.39
C ALA A 214 -21.84 -21.09 18.52
N LEU A 215 -22.03 -20.36 17.41
CA LEU A 215 -22.72 -19.07 17.39
C LEU A 215 -24.22 -19.21 17.70
N ALA A 216 -24.87 -20.25 17.17
CA ALA A 216 -26.25 -20.56 17.53
C ALA A 216 -26.39 -20.90 19.01
N SER A 217 -25.47 -21.71 19.56
CA SER A 217 -25.42 -22.00 21.00
C SER A 217 -25.13 -20.76 21.83
N TYR A 218 -24.27 -19.86 21.36
CA TYR A 218 -23.97 -18.60 22.05
C TYR A 218 -25.16 -17.63 22.02
N ALA A 219 -25.89 -17.53 20.91
CA ALA A 219 -27.12 -16.76 20.81
C ALA A 219 -28.23 -17.29 21.74
N GLU A 220 -28.36 -18.61 21.84
CA GLU A 220 -29.28 -19.27 22.78
C GLU A 220 -28.91 -18.96 24.25
N VAL A 221 -27.62 -18.99 24.59
CA VAL A 221 -27.14 -18.64 25.93
C VAL A 221 -27.38 -17.15 26.23
N LEU A 222 -27.13 -16.25 25.29
CA LEU A 222 -27.42 -14.82 25.45
C LEU A 222 -28.92 -14.53 25.62
N GLY A 223 -29.79 -15.24 24.89
CA GLY A 223 -31.24 -15.15 25.03
C GLY A 223 -31.75 -15.63 26.39
N ASN A 224 -31.05 -16.57 27.02
CA ASN A 224 -31.38 -17.11 28.35
C ASN A 224 -30.74 -16.34 29.53
N THR A 225 -29.80 -15.41 29.29
CA THR A 225 -29.17 -14.64 30.37
C THR A 225 -30.03 -13.45 30.81
N THR A 226 -30.66 -13.57 31.98
CA THR A 226 -31.38 -12.49 32.66
C THR A 226 -30.43 -11.58 33.45
N ALA A 227 -29.67 -10.67 32.83
CA ALA A 227 -29.12 -9.49 33.54
C ALA A 227 -28.51 -8.40 32.65
N ALA A 228 -28.84 -7.15 33.05
CA ALA A 228 -28.23 -5.86 32.73
C ALA A 228 -28.32 -5.38 31.27
N ASP A 229 -29.43 -4.69 30.98
CA ASP A 229 -29.82 -4.04 29.72
C ASP A 229 -30.41 -4.98 28.64
N PRO A 230 -31.73 -5.21 28.67
CA PRO A 230 -32.44 -6.02 27.68
C PRO A 230 -32.23 -5.56 26.23
N SER A 231 -31.94 -4.26 26.01
CA SER A 231 -31.81 -3.69 24.67
C SER A 231 -30.46 -4.02 24.02
N ALA A 232 -29.38 -3.98 24.80
CA ALA A 232 -28.03 -4.31 24.32
C ALA A 232 -27.86 -5.83 24.10
N VAL A 233 -28.45 -6.64 24.98
CA VAL A 233 -28.45 -8.11 24.84
C VAL A 233 -29.31 -8.55 23.65
N ALA A 234 -30.49 -7.94 23.45
CA ALA A 234 -31.32 -8.21 22.27
C ALA A 234 -30.59 -7.84 20.97
N ALA A 235 -29.94 -6.67 20.91
CA ALA A 235 -29.18 -6.26 19.72
C ALA A 235 -27.99 -7.20 19.43
N ALA A 236 -27.30 -7.68 20.48
CA ALA A 236 -26.21 -8.64 20.34
C ALA A 236 -26.72 -10.03 19.91
N ALA A 237 -27.87 -10.46 20.42
CA ALA A 237 -28.51 -11.72 20.03
C ALA A 237 -28.98 -11.68 18.56
N THR A 238 -29.64 -10.60 18.13
CA THR A 238 -30.05 -10.42 16.72
C THR A 238 -28.83 -10.39 15.79
N ALA A 239 -27.76 -9.69 16.15
CA ALA A 239 -26.53 -9.67 15.35
C ALA A 239 -25.85 -11.06 15.27
N ALA A 240 -25.92 -11.85 16.34
CA ALA A 240 -25.41 -13.22 16.35
C ALA A 240 -26.28 -14.17 15.51
N GLU A 241 -27.61 -14.03 15.56
CA GLU A 241 -28.56 -14.78 14.72
C GLU A 241 -28.38 -14.45 13.23
N ASP A 242 -28.24 -13.17 12.88
CA ASP A 242 -27.96 -12.73 11.50
C ASP A 242 -26.64 -13.29 10.98
N ALA A 243 -25.59 -13.29 11.82
CA ALA A 243 -24.30 -13.88 11.49
C ALA A 243 -24.39 -15.41 11.33
N ALA A 244 -25.17 -16.09 12.18
CA ALA A 244 -25.41 -17.53 12.11
C ALA A 244 -26.23 -17.89 10.86
N ALA A 245 -27.23 -17.09 10.50
CA ALA A 245 -28.03 -17.26 9.28
C ALA A 245 -27.18 -17.06 8.02
N ALA A 246 -26.33 -16.03 7.99
CA ALA A 246 -25.38 -15.80 6.90
C ALA A 246 -24.36 -16.95 6.76
N ALA A 247 -23.84 -17.47 7.89
CA ALA A 247 -22.97 -18.64 7.90
C ALA A 247 -23.67 -19.91 7.40
N THR A 248 -24.92 -20.14 7.82
CA THR A 248 -25.73 -21.29 7.41
C THR A 248 -26.10 -21.22 5.92
N ALA A 249 -26.44 -20.04 5.41
CA ALA A 249 -26.66 -19.81 3.98
C ALA A 249 -25.39 -20.07 3.16
N ALA A 250 -24.22 -19.65 3.65
CA ALA A 250 -22.93 -19.96 3.02
C ALA A 250 -22.66 -21.48 3.01
N VAL A 251 -22.95 -22.20 4.10
CA VAL A 251 -22.84 -23.67 4.17
C VAL A 251 -23.80 -24.36 3.20
N ALA A 252 -25.06 -23.91 3.12
CA ALA A 252 -26.08 -24.48 2.22
C ALA A 252 -25.75 -24.26 0.74
N ALA A 253 -25.22 -23.09 0.37
CA ALA A 253 -24.69 -22.82 -0.97
C ALA A 253 -23.48 -23.70 -1.32
N THR A 254 -22.75 -24.16 -0.30
CA THR A 254 -21.62 -25.08 -0.46
C THR A 254 -22.08 -26.54 -0.65
N LYS A 255 -23.19 -26.94 -0.01
CA LYS A 255 -23.78 -28.30 -0.12
C LYS A 255 -24.49 -28.55 -1.44
N THR A 256 -25.22 -27.56 -1.99
CA THR A 256 -26.03 -27.71 -3.21
C THR A 256 -25.22 -27.90 -4.49
N LYS A 257 -23.94 -27.50 -4.53
CA LYS A 257 -23.06 -27.67 -5.70
C LYS A 257 -22.25 -28.97 -5.71
N ALA A 258 -22.35 -29.82 -4.70
CA ALA A 258 -21.32 -30.82 -4.44
C ALA A 258 -21.89 -32.25 -4.25
N GLY A 259 -22.29 -32.88 -5.35
CA GLY A 259 -22.14 -34.34 -5.44
C GLY A 259 -20.64 -34.66 -5.44
N ALA A 260 -20.16 -35.38 -4.41
CA ALA A 260 -18.76 -35.79 -4.19
C ALA A 260 -17.75 -34.68 -3.81
N ALA A 261 -18.06 -33.86 -2.80
CA ALA A 261 -17.22 -32.75 -2.34
C ALA A 261 -15.86 -33.20 -1.75
N ALA A 262 -14.77 -33.06 -2.50
CA ALA A 262 -13.44 -32.91 -1.91
C ALA A 262 -13.46 -31.75 -0.92
N ALA A 263 -12.95 -31.96 0.31
CA ALA A 263 -12.96 -30.96 1.39
C ALA A 263 -12.57 -29.56 0.87
N LEU A 264 -13.55 -28.66 0.85
CA LEU A 264 -13.37 -27.29 0.38
C LEU A 264 -12.68 -26.47 1.47
N SER A 265 -11.77 -25.59 1.05
CA SER A 265 -11.16 -24.59 1.91
C SER A 265 -11.21 -23.22 1.25
N THR A 266 -11.31 -22.21 2.09
CA THR A 266 -11.25 -20.81 1.71
C THR A 266 -9.93 -20.24 2.19
N LYS A 267 -9.21 -19.56 1.31
CA LYS A 267 -7.92 -18.95 1.64
C LYS A 267 -7.80 -17.57 1.02
N VAL A 268 -7.16 -16.65 1.74
CA VAL A 268 -6.68 -15.37 1.21
C VAL A 268 -5.15 -15.40 1.22
N TYR A 269 -4.55 -15.36 0.04
CA TYR A 269 -3.10 -15.32 -0.14
C TYR A 269 -2.71 -13.98 -0.75
N LEU A 270 -1.89 -13.21 -0.02
CA LEU A 270 -1.23 -12.05 -0.56
C LEU A 270 -0.08 -12.51 -1.48
N ILE A 271 -0.28 -12.31 -2.78
CA ILE A 271 0.69 -12.49 -3.87
C ILE A 271 0.51 -11.33 -4.85
N GLY A 272 1.48 -11.06 -5.71
CA GLY A 272 1.31 -10.12 -6.84
C GLY A 272 0.65 -10.76 -8.05
N ASN A 273 0.16 -9.95 -8.99
CA ASN A 273 -0.28 -10.48 -10.28
C ASN A 273 0.95 -10.95 -11.08
N PRO A 274 1.07 -12.24 -11.46
CA PRO A 274 2.29 -12.76 -12.08
C PRO A 274 2.61 -12.10 -13.42
N VAL A 275 1.59 -11.68 -14.16
CA VAL A 275 1.74 -10.94 -15.42
C VAL A 275 2.29 -9.54 -15.16
N VAL A 276 1.76 -8.85 -14.14
CA VAL A 276 2.25 -7.51 -13.75
C VAL A 276 3.70 -7.60 -13.23
N ALA A 277 3.99 -8.55 -12.35
CA ALA A 277 5.35 -8.76 -11.82
C ALA A 277 6.35 -9.06 -12.94
N GLY A 278 6.02 -10.01 -13.84
CA GLY A 278 6.85 -10.35 -14.98
C GLY A 278 7.06 -9.17 -15.94
N MET A 279 6.00 -8.40 -16.23
CA MET A 279 6.08 -7.20 -17.05
C MET A 279 7.01 -6.15 -16.42
N CYS A 280 6.79 -5.80 -15.15
CA CYS A 280 7.59 -4.81 -14.43
C CYS A 280 9.07 -5.20 -14.39
N LEU A 281 9.36 -6.49 -14.14
CA LEU A 281 10.72 -7.01 -14.15
C LEU A 281 11.36 -6.91 -15.54
N ALA A 282 10.65 -7.36 -16.58
CA ALA A 282 11.14 -7.31 -17.96
C ALA A 282 11.43 -5.87 -18.41
N THR A 283 10.54 -4.92 -18.09
CA THR A 283 10.74 -3.51 -18.42
C THR A 283 11.83 -2.87 -17.57
N GLY A 284 11.96 -3.25 -16.29
CA GLY A 284 13.05 -2.78 -15.43
C GLY A 284 14.42 -3.21 -15.97
N VAL A 285 14.58 -4.50 -16.28
CA VAL A 285 15.81 -5.04 -16.88
C VAL A 285 16.06 -4.40 -18.25
N GLY A 286 15.05 -4.32 -19.11
CA GLY A 286 15.16 -3.67 -20.43
C GLY A 286 15.60 -2.21 -20.35
N PHE A 287 15.10 -1.47 -19.36
CA PHE A 287 15.51 -0.08 -19.12
C PHE A 287 16.96 0.02 -18.66
N LEU A 288 17.38 -0.82 -17.71
CA LEU A 288 18.78 -0.88 -17.25
C LEU A 288 19.74 -1.23 -18.39
N LEU A 289 19.37 -2.19 -19.24
CA LEU A 289 20.14 -2.52 -20.45
C LEU A 289 20.21 -1.34 -21.41
N THR A 290 19.10 -0.62 -21.60
CA THR A 290 19.07 0.60 -22.43
C THR A 290 20.04 1.66 -21.89
N LEU A 291 20.05 1.91 -20.58
CA LEU A 291 21.00 2.83 -19.95
C LEU A 291 22.45 2.38 -20.12
N ALA A 292 22.75 1.10 -19.91
CA ALA A 292 24.09 0.54 -20.08
C ALA A 292 24.60 0.70 -21.52
N LEU A 293 23.75 0.44 -22.52
CA LEU A 293 24.06 0.62 -23.93
C LEU A 293 24.28 2.10 -24.27
N LEU A 294 23.48 3.01 -23.72
CA LEU A 294 23.69 4.45 -23.91
C LEU A 294 25.03 4.92 -23.36
N VAL A 295 25.44 4.44 -22.19
CA VAL A 295 26.77 4.73 -21.62
C VAL A 295 27.88 4.14 -22.48
N ARG A 296 27.73 2.90 -22.95
CA ARG A 296 28.72 2.19 -23.79
C ARG A 296 28.93 2.87 -25.14
N TYR A 297 27.84 3.32 -25.78
CA TYR A 297 27.83 3.90 -27.13
C TYR A 297 27.60 5.42 -27.12
N ARG A 298 27.92 6.09 -26.01
CA ARG A 298 27.75 7.55 -25.82
C ARG A 298 28.27 8.43 -26.96
N ARG A 299 29.33 8.00 -27.67
CA ARG A 299 29.92 8.73 -28.80
C ARG A 299 29.05 8.72 -30.06
N SER A 300 28.17 7.73 -30.22
CA SER A 300 27.26 7.59 -31.38
C SER A 300 25.86 8.15 -31.14
N ALA A 301 25.51 8.48 -29.89
CA ALA A 301 24.17 8.89 -29.47
C ALA A 301 23.92 10.42 -29.51
N LEU A 302 24.92 11.22 -29.89
CA LEU A 302 24.91 12.69 -29.75
C LEU A 302 24.13 13.47 -30.84
N VAL A 303 23.38 12.81 -31.73
CA VAL A 303 22.53 13.51 -32.71
C VAL A 303 21.11 13.70 -32.15
N VAL A 304 20.96 14.67 -31.23
CA VAL A 304 19.69 14.95 -30.49
C VAL A 304 18.91 16.13 -31.10
N SER A 305 19.27 16.61 -32.29
CA SER A 305 18.69 17.83 -32.87
C SER A 305 17.26 17.69 -33.42
N SER A 306 16.75 16.47 -33.64
CA SER A 306 15.40 16.24 -34.16
C SER A 306 14.32 16.26 -33.07
N ALA A 307 13.06 16.55 -33.46
CA ALA A 307 11.90 16.46 -32.55
C ALA A 307 11.76 15.04 -31.95
N ALA A 308 12.06 14.00 -32.73
CA ALA A 308 12.09 12.63 -32.26
C ALA A 308 13.21 12.38 -31.23
N GLY A 309 14.36 13.03 -31.39
CA GLY A 309 15.45 13.00 -30.41
C GLY A 309 15.05 13.59 -29.07
N ARG A 310 14.36 14.75 -29.06
CA ARG A 310 13.83 15.37 -27.83
C ARG A 310 12.82 14.48 -27.11
N ALA A 311 11.85 13.92 -27.84
CA ALA A 311 10.86 13.01 -27.27
C ALA A 311 11.50 11.75 -26.66
N ARG A 312 12.56 11.22 -27.28
CA ARG A 312 13.31 10.08 -26.76
C ARG A 312 14.08 10.44 -25.48
N SER A 313 14.73 11.60 -25.43
CA SER A 313 15.44 12.07 -24.23
C SER A 313 14.47 12.29 -23.07
N ASP A 314 13.35 12.93 -23.31
CA ASP A 314 12.26 13.12 -22.33
C ASP A 314 11.77 11.78 -21.76
N ALA A 315 11.57 10.80 -22.65
CA ALA A 315 11.19 9.46 -22.23
C ALA A 315 12.24 8.75 -21.38
N LEU A 316 13.53 8.95 -21.68
CA LEU A 316 14.63 8.37 -20.91
C LEU A 316 14.74 9.01 -19.52
N TYR A 317 14.68 10.34 -19.42
CA TYR A 317 14.74 11.02 -18.13
C TYR A 317 13.52 10.69 -17.25
N THR A 318 12.32 10.62 -17.86
CA THR A 318 11.12 10.11 -17.17
C THR A 318 11.35 8.68 -16.68
N GLY A 319 11.93 7.80 -17.50
CA GLY A 319 12.29 6.45 -17.10
C GLY A 319 13.29 6.40 -15.93
N VAL A 320 14.30 7.28 -15.93
CA VAL A 320 15.27 7.40 -14.83
C VAL A 320 14.59 7.83 -13.53
N PHE A 321 13.68 8.80 -13.60
CA PHE A 321 12.89 9.21 -12.44
C PHE A 321 12.04 8.06 -11.89
N LEU A 322 11.35 7.32 -12.76
CA LEU A 322 10.51 6.19 -12.34
C LEU A 322 11.37 5.04 -11.77
N LEU A 323 12.53 4.76 -12.37
CA LEU A 323 13.48 3.80 -11.80
C LEU A 323 14.01 4.27 -10.43
N ALA A 324 14.32 5.55 -10.28
CA ALA A 324 14.72 6.11 -8.98
C ALA A 324 13.61 5.97 -7.94
N GLY A 325 12.35 6.24 -8.30
CA GLY A 325 11.20 6.01 -7.43
C GLY A 325 11.01 4.55 -7.04
N TRP A 326 11.23 3.62 -7.97
CA TRP A 326 11.25 2.18 -7.67
C TRP A 326 12.31 1.87 -6.61
N VAL A 327 13.57 2.27 -6.86
CA VAL A 327 14.71 1.98 -5.98
C VAL A 327 14.59 2.66 -4.61
N VAL A 328 14.25 3.94 -4.55
CA VAL A 328 14.15 4.71 -3.30
C VAL A 328 13.06 4.16 -2.39
N ASN A 329 11.93 3.71 -2.93
CA ASN A 329 10.89 3.06 -2.14
C ASN A 329 11.26 1.62 -1.71
N LEU A 330 12.22 0.98 -2.37
CA LEU A 330 12.75 -0.34 -1.99
C LEU A 330 13.90 -0.24 -0.97
N ALA A 331 14.70 0.81 -1.05
CA ALA A 331 15.94 1.00 -0.30
C ALA A 331 15.81 0.80 1.22
N PRO A 332 14.74 1.26 1.92
CA PRO A 332 14.60 1.01 3.35
C PRO A 332 14.63 -0.47 3.73
N TYR A 333 14.17 -1.36 2.85
CA TYR A 333 14.10 -2.80 3.10
C TYR A 333 15.34 -3.56 2.64
N VAL A 334 16.19 -2.91 1.85
CA VAL A 334 17.51 -3.42 1.47
C VAL A 334 18.53 -3.07 2.56
N LEU A 335 18.44 -1.85 3.11
CA LEU A 335 19.44 -1.27 4.00
C LEU A 335 19.18 -1.56 5.49
N VAL A 336 17.96 -1.92 5.87
CA VAL A 336 17.59 -2.16 7.28
C VAL A 336 17.14 -3.59 7.48
N ASP A 337 17.88 -4.36 8.29
CA ASP A 337 17.51 -5.73 8.64
C ASP A 337 16.40 -5.74 9.70
N ARG A 338 15.16 -5.80 9.22
CA ARG A 338 13.94 -5.90 10.04
C ARG A 338 12.98 -6.88 9.39
N PRO A 339 12.04 -7.48 10.16
CA PRO A 339 10.96 -8.25 9.58
C PRO A 339 10.19 -7.41 8.55
N ALA A 340 10.22 -7.88 7.30
CA ALA A 340 9.55 -7.27 6.17
C ALA A 340 8.68 -8.31 5.46
N PHE A 341 7.71 -7.83 4.70
CA PHE A 341 6.64 -8.61 4.12
C PHE A 341 6.27 -8.04 2.75
N LEU A 342 5.62 -8.85 1.92
CA LEU A 342 5.39 -8.54 0.51
C LEU A 342 4.62 -7.23 0.28
N TYR A 343 3.67 -6.86 1.14
CA TYR A 343 2.90 -5.61 1.03
C TYR A 343 3.77 -4.34 1.14
N HIS A 344 4.95 -4.43 1.75
CA HIS A 344 5.90 -3.30 1.79
C HIS A 344 6.42 -2.90 0.40
N TYR A 345 6.29 -3.79 -0.58
CA TYR A 345 6.69 -3.53 -1.96
C TYR A 345 5.71 -2.62 -2.71
N ILE A 346 4.47 -2.45 -2.23
CA ILE A 346 3.41 -1.76 -2.97
C ILE A 346 3.78 -0.34 -3.42
N PRO A 347 4.37 0.54 -2.58
CA PRO A 347 4.78 1.87 -3.03
C PRO A 347 5.83 1.82 -4.15
N SER A 348 6.75 0.87 -4.03
CA SER A 348 7.82 0.64 -5.00
C SER A 348 7.29 0.08 -6.33
N LEU A 349 6.33 -0.85 -6.26
CA LEU A 349 5.64 -1.44 -7.40
C LEU A 349 4.89 -0.41 -8.24
N MET A 350 4.31 0.64 -7.64
CA MET A 350 3.63 1.71 -8.39
C MET A 350 4.57 2.35 -9.41
N TYR A 351 5.82 2.62 -9.04
CA TYR A 351 6.82 3.22 -9.92
C TYR A 351 7.25 2.25 -11.01
N ALA A 352 7.37 0.96 -10.68
CA ALA A 352 7.68 -0.09 -11.64
C ALA A 352 6.57 -0.23 -12.72
N GLN A 353 5.30 -0.14 -12.31
CA GLN A 353 4.14 -0.17 -13.21
C GLN A 353 4.11 1.05 -14.15
N LEU A 354 4.40 2.25 -13.63
CA LEU A 354 4.55 3.45 -14.44
C LEU A 354 5.72 3.35 -15.41
N LEU A 355 6.87 2.83 -14.96
CA LEU A 355 8.05 2.59 -15.81
C LEU A 355 7.73 1.63 -16.95
N ALA A 356 6.97 0.56 -16.68
CA ALA A 356 6.51 -0.37 -17.71
C ALA A 356 5.67 0.33 -18.78
N GLY A 357 4.71 1.16 -18.36
CA GLY A 357 3.94 2.00 -19.29
C GLY A 357 4.83 2.92 -20.11
N GLN A 358 5.80 3.59 -19.49
CA GLN A 358 6.73 4.51 -20.15
C GLN A 358 7.58 3.81 -21.23
N LEU A 359 8.09 2.61 -20.97
CA LEU A 359 8.86 1.85 -21.96
C LEU A 359 7.99 1.37 -23.13
N VAL A 360 6.78 0.89 -22.84
CA VAL A 360 5.82 0.50 -23.89
C VAL A 360 5.44 1.70 -24.76
N ASP A 361 5.43 2.91 -24.21
CA ASP A 361 5.16 4.13 -24.97
C ASP A 361 6.22 4.46 -26.02
N MET A 362 7.46 3.96 -25.83
CA MET A 362 8.56 4.13 -26.79
C MET A 362 8.43 3.20 -28.01
N LEU A 363 7.49 2.24 -27.99
CA LEU A 363 7.24 1.37 -29.13
C LEU A 363 6.50 2.11 -30.26
N PRO A 364 6.69 1.72 -31.53
CA PRO A 364 5.90 2.25 -32.63
C PRO A 364 4.38 2.06 -32.40
N PRO A 365 3.50 2.89 -33.00
CA PRO A 365 2.08 2.91 -32.66
C PRO A 365 1.34 1.58 -32.81
N ARG A 366 1.65 0.79 -33.86
CA ARG A 366 1.04 -0.52 -34.10
C ARG A 366 1.44 -1.56 -33.04
N PRO A 367 2.73 -1.90 -32.84
CA PRO A 367 3.14 -2.84 -31.80
C PRO A 367 2.75 -2.37 -30.40
N ARG A 368 2.80 -1.06 -30.12
CA ARG A 368 2.33 -0.51 -28.84
C ARG A 368 0.89 -0.91 -28.54
N ARG A 369 -0.04 -0.71 -29.49
CA ARG A 369 -1.46 -1.08 -29.29
C ARG A 369 -1.63 -2.58 -29.05
N VAL A 370 -0.89 -3.41 -29.78
CA VAL A 370 -0.94 -4.88 -29.62
C VAL A 370 -0.43 -5.28 -28.24
N VAL A 371 0.75 -4.79 -27.83
CA VAL A 371 1.34 -5.08 -26.51
C VAL A 371 0.42 -4.64 -25.39
N VAL A 372 -0.18 -3.45 -25.50
CA VAL A 372 -1.16 -2.94 -24.52
C VAL A 372 -2.39 -3.85 -24.46
N ALA A 373 -2.99 -4.19 -25.60
CA ALA A 373 -4.20 -5.02 -25.65
C ALA A 373 -3.94 -6.43 -25.06
N VAL A 374 -2.84 -7.06 -25.46
CA VAL A 374 -2.44 -8.39 -24.95
C VAL A 374 -2.11 -8.32 -23.47
N GLY A 375 -1.38 -7.29 -23.02
CA GLY A 375 -1.03 -7.10 -21.61
C GLY A 375 -2.26 -6.93 -20.73
N VAL A 376 -3.20 -6.07 -21.14
CA VAL A 376 -4.48 -5.85 -20.44
C VAL A 376 -5.29 -7.14 -20.37
N ALA A 377 -5.44 -7.85 -21.48
CA ALA A 377 -6.17 -9.12 -21.53
C ALA A 377 -5.54 -10.19 -20.62
N ALA A 378 -4.21 -10.29 -20.62
CA ALA A 378 -3.47 -11.24 -19.79
C ALA A 378 -3.60 -10.91 -18.29
N MET A 379 -3.51 -9.63 -17.90
CA MET A 379 -3.70 -9.19 -16.52
C MET A 379 -5.11 -9.49 -16.02
N ALA A 380 -6.13 -9.23 -16.84
CA ALA A 380 -7.52 -9.53 -16.53
C ALA A 380 -7.77 -11.04 -16.43
N ALA A 381 -7.23 -11.84 -17.34
CA ALA A 381 -7.32 -13.30 -17.29
C ALA A 381 -6.63 -13.87 -16.03
N ALA A 382 -5.48 -13.33 -15.65
CA ALA A 382 -4.81 -13.68 -14.40
C ALA A 382 -5.70 -13.33 -13.19
N LEU A 383 -6.28 -12.13 -13.15
CA LEU A 383 -7.18 -11.73 -12.08
C LEU A 383 -8.36 -12.71 -11.93
N VAL A 384 -9.01 -13.08 -13.05
CA VAL A 384 -10.12 -14.06 -13.03
C VAL A 384 -9.65 -15.43 -12.52
N PHE A 385 -8.47 -15.89 -12.94
CA PHE A 385 -7.95 -17.20 -12.52
C PHE A 385 -7.61 -17.25 -11.02
N TRP A 386 -6.98 -16.20 -10.47
CA TRP A 386 -6.59 -16.08 -9.05
C TRP A 386 -7.66 -15.43 -8.16
N ALA A 387 -8.78 -14.97 -8.72
CA ALA A 387 -9.91 -14.39 -7.97
C ALA A 387 -10.29 -15.19 -6.71
N PRO A 388 -10.30 -16.55 -6.70
CA PRO A 388 -10.58 -17.29 -5.48
C PRO A 388 -9.64 -17.01 -4.29
N TRP A 389 -8.35 -16.77 -4.55
CA TRP A 389 -7.37 -16.42 -3.51
C TRP A 389 -7.42 -14.96 -3.09
N ILE A 390 -8.06 -14.09 -3.87
CA ILE A 390 -8.22 -12.67 -3.57
C ILE A 390 -9.52 -12.43 -2.80
N TYR A 391 -10.61 -13.03 -3.28
CA TYR A 391 -11.98 -12.84 -2.78
C TYR A 391 -12.42 -13.92 -1.79
N ALA A 392 -11.53 -14.85 -1.42
CA ALA A 392 -11.83 -15.92 -0.49
C ALA A 392 -12.95 -16.85 -0.99
N LEU A 393 -12.93 -17.21 -2.28
CA LEU A 393 -13.89 -18.17 -2.84
C LEU A 393 -13.46 -19.61 -2.46
N PRO A 394 -14.41 -20.48 -2.08
CA PRO A 394 -14.11 -21.84 -1.65
C PRO A 394 -13.58 -22.67 -2.82
N LEU A 395 -12.50 -23.41 -2.59
CA LEU A 395 -11.88 -24.29 -3.58
C LEU A 395 -11.53 -25.65 -2.99
N THR A 396 -11.45 -26.66 -3.86
CA THR A 396 -10.89 -27.97 -3.52
C THR A 396 -9.36 -27.86 -3.36
N ARG A 397 -8.75 -28.80 -2.62
CA ARG A 397 -7.29 -28.88 -2.50
C ARG A 397 -6.58 -28.89 -3.87
N ALA A 398 -7.09 -29.68 -4.83
CA ALA A 398 -6.52 -29.75 -6.18
C ALA A 398 -6.62 -28.41 -6.91
N ALA A 399 -7.72 -27.68 -6.76
CA ALA A 399 -7.90 -26.36 -7.37
C ALA A 399 -7.00 -25.29 -6.75
N HIS A 400 -6.66 -25.40 -5.46
CA HIS A 400 -5.62 -24.58 -4.85
C HIS A 400 -4.23 -24.91 -5.39
N LEU A 401 -3.86 -26.20 -5.49
CA LEU A 401 -2.56 -26.62 -6.02
C LEU A 401 -2.35 -26.17 -7.47
N ARG A 402 -3.39 -26.19 -8.32
CA ARG A 402 -3.30 -25.66 -9.70
C ARG A 402 -2.99 -24.17 -9.79
N ARG A 403 -3.25 -23.40 -8.74
CA ARG A 403 -2.98 -21.95 -8.69
C ARG A 403 -1.62 -21.62 -8.09
N GLN A 404 -0.94 -22.62 -7.53
CA GLN A 404 0.37 -22.49 -6.92
C GLN A 404 1.46 -22.57 -8.00
N LEU A 405 1.72 -21.46 -8.68
CA LEU A 405 2.77 -21.41 -9.71
C LEU A 405 4.18 -21.49 -9.11
N MET A 406 4.38 -20.93 -7.93
CA MET A 406 5.66 -20.97 -7.22
C MET A 406 5.58 -21.93 -6.04
N PRO A 407 6.65 -22.70 -5.76
CA PRO A 407 6.68 -23.63 -4.63
C PRO A 407 6.39 -22.97 -3.28
N LYS A 408 6.74 -21.69 -3.10
CA LYS A 408 6.56 -20.92 -1.86
C LYS A 408 5.25 -20.11 -1.80
N TRP A 409 4.28 -20.40 -2.67
CA TRP A 409 2.90 -19.88 -2.55
C TRP A 409 2.04 -20.86 -1.75
N THR A 410 2.43 -21.12 -0.51
CA THR A 410 1.84 -22.14 0.39
C THR A 410 1.49 -21.57 1.72
#